data_AF-A0A6L2Q990-F1
#
_entry.id   AF-A0A6L2Q990-F1
#
_cell.length_a   1.000
_cell.length_b   1.000
_cell.length_c   1.000
_cell.angle_alpha   90.00
_cell.angle_beta   90.00
_cell.angle_gamma   90.00
#
_symmetry.space_group_name_H-M   'P 1'
#
loop_
_entity.id
_entity.type
_entity.pdbx_description
1 polymer ?
#
loop_
_entity_poly.entity_id
_entity_poly.type
_entity_poly.pdbx_seq_one_letter_code
_entity_poly.pdbx_strand_id
1 'polypeptide(L)'
;MQRQTISTILGSSILCDQYIAETSEFYLIRGHLAAKADFVYGSQHRATFHFVNVAPQWQTFNGGNWKALETSVRTYADKNKLDLDVYTGTYGILTFPDVNGVETELYLYVDNNNNKAIPVPKLFWKVVYEPKSENGVVFVGTNNPYLPDPQGDYLICNDVCSKISWLQWDQKDTEKGYSYCCDVDDFRSTVKTLPQFTRANVKLHVIYFRTPESFNAFISMAGYRKIHRQALQINKKRK
;
A
#
# COMPACT_ATOMS: atom_id res chain seq x y z
N MET A 1 -12.42 -17.95 -11.88
CA MET A 1 -13.16 -16.81 -11.28
C MET A 1 -12.61 -15.47 -11.75
N GLN A 2 -11.40 -15.02 -11.36
CA GLN A 2 -10.88 -13.70 -11.76
C GLN A 2 -10.87 -13.47 -13.28
N ARG A 3 -10.40 -14.46 -14.06
CA ARG A 3 -10.37 -14.38 -15.52
C ARG A 3 -11.76 -14.23 -16.13
N GLN A 4 -12.74 -15.01 -15.67
CA GLN A 4 -14.10 -14.92 -16.19
C GLN A 4 -14.70 -13.53 -15.98
N THR A 5 -14.53 -12.97 -14.79
CA THR A 5 -15.01 -11.62 -14.47
C THR A 5 -14.29 -10.56 -15.30
N ILE A 6 -12.97 -10.62 -15.38
CA ILE A 6 -12.17 -9.63 -16.13
C ILE A 6 -12.45 -9.75 -17.64
N SER A 7 -12.55 -10.95 -18.21
CA SER A 7 -13.01 -11.15 -19.59
C SER A 7 -14.37 -10.53 -19.86
N THR A 8 -15.29 -10.60 -18.89
CA THR A 8 -16.62 -9.97 -19.01
C THR A 8 -16.51 -8.44 -18.99
N ILE A 9 -15.70 -7.89 -18.09
CA ILE A 9 -15.46 -6.44 -17.98
C ILE A 9 -14.82 -5.89 -19.25
N LEU A 10 -13.82 -6.58 -19.78
CA LEU A 10 -13.06 -6.16 -20.96
C LEU A 10 -13.75 -6.53 -22.29
N GLY A 11 -14.82 -7.32 -22.25
CA GLY A 11 -15.53 -7.79 -23.44
C GLY A 11 -14.73 -8.78 -24.31
N SER A 12 -13.62 -9.33 -23.81
CA SER A 12 -12.74 -10.21 -24.59
C SER A 12 -11.92 -11.15 -23.70
N SER A 13 -12.06 -12.47 -23.93
CA SER A 13 -11.21 -13.48 -23.29
C SER A 13 -9.77 -13.41 -23.77
N ILE A 14 -9.55 -13.12 -25.05
CA ILE A 14 -8.20 -12.99 -25.64
C ILE A 14 -7.45 -11.84 -24.95
N LEU A 15 -8.12 -10.71 -24.74
CA LEU A 15 -7.55 -9.55 -24.05
C LEU A 15 -7.29 -9.86 -22.57
N CYS A 16 -8.21 -10.54 -21.90
CA CYS A 16 -7.97 -11.01 -20.52
C CYS A 16 -6.73 -11.91 -20.43
N ASP A 17 -6.52 -12.78 -21.40
CA ASP A 17 -5.39 -13.72 -21.40
C ASP A 17 -4.04 -13.02 -21.59
N GLN A 18 -4.02 -11.82 -22.18
CA GLN A 18 -2.82 -10.97 -22.23
C GLN A 18 -2.44 -10.43 -20.85
N TYR A 19 -3.42 -10.15 -19.98
CA TYR A 19 -3.21 -9.62 -18.63
C TYR A 19 -3.14 -10.70 -17.54
N ILE A 20 -3.79 -11.85 -17.71
CA ILE A 20 -3.83 -12.93 -16.71
C ILE A 20 -3.71 -14.27 -17.43
N ALA A 21 -2.51 -14.58 -17.92
CA ALA A 21 -2.21 -15.86 -18.56
C ALA A 21 -2.20 -17.01 -17.53
N GLU A 22 -2.53 -18.24 -17.97
CA GLU A 22 -2.75 -19.39 -17.06
C GLU A 22 -1.50 -19.78 -16.28
N THR A 23 -0.33 -19.57 -16.89
CA THR A 23 0.98 -20.00 -16.38
C THR A 23 1.88 -18.82 -15.99
N SER A 24 1.32 -17.63 -15.84
CA SER A 24 2.09 -16.42 -15.51
C SER A 24 2.06 -16.08 -14.02
N GLU A 25 3.02 -15.28 -13.57
CA GLU A 25 2.99 -14.65 -12.24
C GLU A 25 2.08 -13.40 -12.19
N PHE A 26 1.51 -13.00 -13.32
CA PHE A 26 0.62 -11.86 -13.42
C PHE A 26 -0.82 -12.29 -13.13
N TYR A 27 -1.17 -12.26 -11.86
CA TYR A 27 -2.53 -12.49 -11.38
C TYR A 27 -2.80 -11.71 -10.10
N LEU A 28 -4.07 -11.48 -9.80
CA LEU A 28 -4.49 -10.79 -8.57
C LEU A 28 -4.57 -11.79 -7.42
N ILE A 29 -4.03 -11.38 -6.28
CA ILE A 29 -4.09 -12.08 -5.00
C ILE A 29 -4.72 -11.21 -3.92
N ARG A 30 -4.92 -11.81 -2.74
CA ARG A 30 -5.31 -11.09 -1.52
C ARG A 30 -4.10 -10.36 -0.97
N GLY A 31 -3.92 -9.10 -1.36
CA GLY A 31 -2.91 -8.21 -0.79
C GLY A 31 -3.34 -7.73 0.60
N HIS A 32 -2.56 -8.03 1.62
CA HIS A 32 -2.86 -7.62 2.99
C HIS A 32 -2.55 -6.14 3.22
N LEU A 33 -3.48 -5.40 3.82
CA LEU A 33 -3.26 -4.00 4.20
C LEU A 33 -2.38 -3.90 5.45
N ALA A 34 -2.75 -4.63 6.50
CA ALA A 34 -1.90 -4.91 7.65
C ALA A 34 -1.24 -6.28 7.49
N ALA A 35 0.08 -6.32 7.36
CA ALA A 35 0.81 -7.56 7.10
C ALA A 35 0.89 -8.44 8.34
N LYS A 36 0.72 -9.74 8.15
CA LYS A 36 0.86 -10.75 9.22
C LYS A 36 2.17 -10.59 10.00
N ALA A 37 3.27 -10.31 9.28
CA ALA A 37 4.61 -10.21 9.83
C ALA A 37 4.83 -8.99 10.74
N ASP A 38 3.90 -8.03 10.76
CA ASP A 38 3.97 -6.86 11.64
C ASP A 38 3.47 -7.17 13.06
N PHE A 39 2.93 -8.37 13.28
CA PHE A 39 2.33 -8.77 14.56
C PHE A 39 3.08 -9.96 15.19
N VAL A 40 3.01 -10.04 16.52
CA VAL A 40 3.67 -11.10 17.29
C VAL A 40 2.69 -12.20 17.72
N TYR A 41 1.44 -11.83 18.03
CA TYR A 41 0.48 -12.77 18.59
C TYR A 41 -0.30 -13.52 17.51
N GLY A 42 -0.53 -14.83 17.71
CA GLY A 42 -1.26 -15.67 16.76
C GLY A 42 -2.72 -15.25 16.54
N SER A 43 -3.36 -14.57 17.49
CA SER A 43 -4.70 -13.97 17.31
C SER A 43 -4.65 -12.81 16.30
N GLN A 44 -3.63 -11.96 16.37
CA GLN A 44 -3.41 -10.88 15.42
C GLN A 44 -3.06 -11.42 14.03
N HIS A 45 -2.22 -12.45 13.94
CA HIS A 45 -1.93 -13.13 12.68
C HIS A 45 -3.21 -13.63 12.01
N ARG A 46 -4.12 -14.25 12.76
CA ARG A 46 -5.40 -14.72 12.20
C ARG A 46 -6.26 -13.54 11.74
N ALA A 47 -6.28 -12.45 12.50
CA ALA A 47 -7.05 -11.26 12.15
C ALA A 47 -6.63 -10.65 10.79
N THR A 48 -5.35 -10.73 10.41
CA THR A 48 -4.87 -10.18 9.13
C THR A 48 -5.44 -10.89 7.90
N PHE A 49 -5.98 -12.10 8.04
CA PHE A 49 -6.56 -12.87 6.93
C PHE A 49 -8.06 -12.62 6.71
N HIS A 50 -8.70 -11.74 7.50
CA HIS A 50 -10.08 -11.34 7.23
C HIS A 50 -10.16 -10.44 5.98
N PHE A 51 -11.21 -10.61 5.18
CA PHE A 51 -11.39 -9.84 3.94
C PHE A 51 -11.49 -8.31 4.14
N VAL A 52 -11.79 -7.85 5.34
CA VAL A 52 -11.75 -6.41 5.67
C VAL A 52 -10.33 -5.83 5.64
N ASN A 53 -9.30 -6.68 5.72
CA ASN A 53 -7.88 -6.32 5.71
C ASN A 53 -7.19 -6.64 4.37
N VAL A 54 -7.95 -6.93 3.31
CA VAL A 54 -7.36 -7.29 2.02
C VAL A 54 -7.95 -6.48 0.88
N ALA A 55 -7.13 -6.21 -0.12
CA ALA A 55 -7.57 -5.69 -1.41
C ALA A 55 -6.92 -6.50 -2.55
N PRO A 56 -7.53 -6.56 -3.75
CA PRO A 56 -6.91 -7.18 -4.91
C PRO A 56 -5.56 -6.55 -5.23
N GLN A 57 -4.49 -7.32 -5.20
CA GLN A 57 -3.14 -6.83 -5.47
C GLN A 57 -2.45 -7.76 -6.46
N TRP A 58 -1.72 -7.22 -7.43
CA TRP A 58 -0.95 -8.04 -8.36
C TRP A 58 0.14 -8.79 -7.62
N GLN A 59 0.28 -10.09 -7.90
CA GLN A 59 1.23 -10.96 -7.22
C GLN A 59 2.68 -10.46 -7.37
N THR A 60 3.06 -9.98 -8.55
CA THR A 60 4.40 -9.42 -8.80
C THR A 60 4.66 -8.16 -7.96
N PHE A 61 3.66 -7.31 -7.76
CA PHE A 61 3.74 -6.14 -6.87
C PHE A 61 3.78 -6.52 -5.39
N ASN A 62 2.84 -7.37 -4.94
CA ASN A 62 2.77 -7.83 -3.55
C ASN A 62 4.04 -8.57 -3.14
N GLY A 63 4.53 -9.49 -3.99
CA GLY A 63 5.73 -10.28 -3.75
C GLY A 63 7.04 -9.53 -4.02
N GLY A 64 6.97 -8.44 -4.78
CA GLY A 64 8.09 -7.57 -5.15
C GLY A 64 8.25 -6.37 -4.23
N ASN A 65 8.08 -5.16 -4.78
CA ASN A 65 8.43 -3.93 -4.07
C ASN A 65 7.57 -3.69 -2.81
N TRP A 66 6.33 -4.17 -2.77
CA TRP A 66 5.50 -4.02 -1.57
C TRP A 66 6.07 -4.84 -0.40
N LYS A 67 6.44 -6.10 -0.62
CA LYS A 67 7.11 -6.93 0.39
C LYS A 67 8.47 -6.37 0.81
N ALA A 68 9.23 -5.82 -0.15
CA ALA A 68 10.51 -5.16 0.14
C ALA A 68 10.30 -3.96 1.07
N LEU A 69 9.34 -3.08 0.78
CA LEU A 69 8.95 -1.96 1.64
C LEU A 69 8.61 -2.43 3.05
N GLU A 70 7.71 -3.40 3.19
CA GLU A 70 7.28 -3.89 4.49
C GLU A 70 8.44 -4.46 5.31
N THR A 71 9.38 -5.12 4.64
CA THR A 71 10.60 -5.64 5.28
C THR A 71 11.51 -4.50 5.71
N SER A 72 11.77 -3.52 4.84
CA SER A 72 12.55 -2.33 5.15
C SER A 72 11.99 -1.57 6.35
N VAL A 73 10.67 -1.38 6.44
CA VAL A 73 10.02 -0.70 7.58
C VAL A 73 10.24 -1.46 8.88
N ARG A 74 10.04 -2.79 8.89
CA ARG A 74 10.28 -3.62 10.08
C ARG A 74 11.74 -3.60 10.52
N THR A 75 12.68 -3.76 9.58
CA THR A 75 14.11 -3.70 9.86
C THR A 75 14.52 -2.33 10.39
N TYR A 76 13.97 -1.26 9.81
CA TYR A 76 14.22 0.10 10.26
C TYR A 76 13.71 0.35 11.68
N ALA A 77 12.49 -0.08 12.00
CA ALA A 77 11.90 0.02 13.34
C ALA A 77 12.73 -0.73 14.38
N ASP A 78 13.13 -1.98 14.07
CA ASP A 78 13.93 -2.78 15.00
C ASP A 78 15.33 -2.20 15.21
N LYS A 79 16.02 -1.82 14.14
CA LYS A 79 17.39 -1.27 14.24
C LYS A 79 17.45 0.00 15.08
N ASN A 80 16.43 0.84 14.98
CA ASN A 80 16.38 2.13 15.67
C ASN A 80 15.55 2.11 16.96
N LYS A 81 14.98 0.95 17.33
CA LYS A 81 14.14 0.78 18.53
C LYS A 81 12.97 1.78 18.58
N LEU A 82 12.28 1.92 17.45
CA LEU A 82 11.19 2.89 17.28
C LEU A 82 9.83 2.24 17.48
N ASP A 83 8.93 3.00 18.09
CA ASP A 83 7.50 2.73 18.08
C ASP A 83 6.88 3.48 16.89
N LEU A 84 6.35 2.74 15.92
CA LEU A 84 5.80 3.31 14.69
C LEU A 84 4.28 3.08 14.62
N ASP A 85 3.55 4.15 14.30
CA ASP A 85 2.17 4.07 13.84
C ASP A 85 2.18 3.89 12.32
N VAL A 86 1.55 2.81 11.86
CA VAL A 86 1.43 2.51 10.44
C VAL A 86 -0.03 2.63 10.02
N TYR A 87 -0.28 3.48 9.02
CA TYR A 87 -1.57 3.61 8.35
C TYR A 87 -1.44 3.09 6.93
N THR A 88 -2.48 2.47 6.40
CA THR A 88 -2.43 1.78 5.11
C THR A 88 -3.77 1.90 4.42
N GLY A 89 -3.76 1.86 3.10
CA GLY A 89 -4.98 1.87 2.33
C GLY A 89 -4.73 1.86 0.84
N THR A 90 -5.78 2.16 0.11
CA THR A 90 -5.81 2.14 -1.35
C THR A 90 -6.28 3.48 -1.89
N TYR A 91 -5.99 3.74 -3.17
CA TYR A 91 -6.46 4.94 -3.87
C TYR A 91 -6.74 4.63 -5.34
N GLY A 92 -7.87 5.15 -5.84
CA GLY A 92 -8.33 4.93 -7.22
C GLY A 92 -8.69 3.48 -7.55
N ILE A 93 -9.25 3.28 -8.75
CA ILE A 93 -9.56 1.98 -9.32
C ILE A 93 -8.68 1.79 -10.55
N LEU A 94 -8.06 0.62 -10.68
CA LEU A 94 -7.24 0.27 -11.82
C LEU A 94 -8.11 0.15 -13.07
N THR A 95 -7.65 0.69 -14.19
CA THR A 95 -8.31 0.54 -15.48
C THR A 95 -7.43 -0.25 -16.44
N PHE A 96 -8.05 -0.98 -17.34
CA PHE A 96 -7.44 -1.48 -18.57
C PHE A 96 -8.35 -1.15 -19.76
N PRO A 97 -7.78 -0.98 -20.97
CA PRO A 97 -8.60 -0.82 -22.17
C PRO A 97 -9.48 -2.06 -22.39
N ASP A 98 -10.74 -1.86 -22.72
CA ASP A 98 -11.64 -2.92 -23.17
C ASP A 98 -11.36 -3.31 -24.63
N VAL A 99 -12.17 -4.22 -25.18
CA VAL A 99 -12.08 -4.65 -26.59
C VAL A 99 -12.21 -3.50 -27.61
N ASN A 100 -12.77 -2.36 -27.21
CA ASN A 100 -12.92 -1.16 -28.04
C ASN A 100 -11.82 -0.12 -27.77
N GLY A 101 -10.86 -0.41 -26.89
CA GLY A 101 -9.80 0.51 -26.47
C GLY A 101 -10.24 1.55 -25.44
N VAL A 102 -11.39 1.37 -24.78
CA VAL A 102 -11.90 2.29 -23.75
C VAL A 102 -11.41 1.86 -22.37
N GLU A 103 -10.72 2.76 -21.67
CA GLU A 103 -10.27 2.53 -20.29
C GLU A 103 -11.44 2.17 -19.37
N THR A 104 -11.42 0.96 -18.84
CA THR A 104 -12.50 0.37 -18.06
C THR A 104 -12.00 -0.07 -16.70
N GLU A 105 -12.70 0.37 -15.65
CA GLU A 105 -12.40 0.02 -14.26
C GLU A 105 -12.52 -1.49 -14.00
N LEU A 106 -11.53 -2.04 -13.31
CA LEU A 106 -11.45 -3.45 -12.96
C LEU A 106 -12.08 -3.76 -11.60
N TYR A 107 -12.86 -4.84 -11.58
CA TYR A 107 -13.53 -5.38 -10.41
C TYR A 107 -13.41 -6.91 -10.43
N LEU A 108 -13.39 -7.54 -9.25
CA LEU A 108 -13.37 -9.00 -9.14
C LEU A 108 -14.75 -9.64 -9.07
N TYR A 109 -15.81 -8.84 -9.14
CA TYR A 109 -17.18 -9.32 -9.21
C TYR A 109 -18.05 -8.38 -10.05
N VAL A 110 -18.85 -8.98 -10.93
CA VAL A 110 -19.92 -8.34 -11.69
C VAL A 110 -21.11 -9.29 -11.72
N ASP A 111 -22.31 -8.80 -11.40
CA ASP A 111 -23.54 -9.58 -11.51
C ASP A 111 -24.27 -9.35 -12.85
N ASN A 112 -25.37 -10.07 -13.07
CA ASN A 112 -26.15 -9.99 -14.32
C ASN A 112 -26.81 -8.61 -14.55
N ASN A 113 -26.92 -7.78 -13.50
CA ASN A 113 -27.47 -6.44 -13.57
C ASN A 113 -26.36 -5.38 -13.71
N ASN A 114 -25.13 -5.81 -14.01
CA ASN A 114 -23.94 -4.96 -14.10
C ASN A 114 -23.56 -4.27 -12.78
N ASN A 115 -24.01 -4.79 -11.63
CA ASN A 115 -23.51 -4.32 -10.34
C ASN A 115 -22.10 -4.86 -10.11
N LYS A 116 -21.18 -3.96 -9.75
CA LYS A 116 -19.77 -4.28 -9.54
C LYS A 116 -19.43 -4.33 -8.06
N ALA A 117 -18.57 -5.27 -7.66
CA ALA A 117 -18.04 -5.35 -6.30
C ALA A 117 -16.56 -5.74 -6.29
N ILE A 118 -15.88 -5.43 -5.19
CA ILE A 118 -14.44 -5.71 -5.00
C ILE A 118 -13.60 -4.99 -6.08
N PRO A 119 -13.49 -3.65 -6.00
CA PRO A 119 -12.67 -2.89 -6.94
C PRO A 119 -11.20 -3.32 -6.83
N VAL A 120 -10.50 -3.37 -7.96
CA VAL A 120 -9.05 -3.54 -8.00
C VAL A 120 -8.42 -2.16 -7.82
N PRO A 121 -7.70 -1.88 -6.73
CA PRO A 121 -7.08 -0.58 -6.51
C PRO A 121 -6.09 -0.20 -7.59
N LYS A 122 -6.01 1.08 -7.93
CA LYS A 122 -4.93 1.63 -8.76
C LYS A 122 -3.62 1.72 -7.97
N LEU A 123 -3.69 2.25 -6.75
CA LEU A 123 -2.55 2.47 -5.87
C LEU A 123 -2.77 1.84 -4.50
N PHE A 124 -1.69 1.39 -3.88
CA PHE A 124 -1.60 1.10 -2.46
C PHE A 124 -0.71 2.15 -1.80
N TRP A 125 -1.03 2.51 -0.56
CA TRP A 125 -0.22 3.46 0.20
C TRP A 125 -0.04 3.00 1.64
N LYS A 126 1.09 3.38 2.23
CA LYS A 126 1.43 3.13 3.62
C LYS A 126 2.10 4.35 4.22
N VAL A 127 1.51 4.93 5.26
CA VAL A 127 2.14 5.95 6.08
C VAL A 127 2.89 5.28 7.21
N VAL A 128 4.15 5.65 7.41
CA VAL A 128 4.96 5.28 8.56
C VAL A 128 5.22 6.53 9.36
N TYR A 129 4.70 6.58 10.58
CA TYR A 129 4.75 7.73 11.48
C TYR A 129 5.40 7.34 12.81
N GLU A 130 6.34 8.14 13.30
CA GLU A 130 6.97 7.98 14.61
C GLU A 130 6.39 9.04 15.57
N PRO A 131 5.53 8.67 16.53
CA PRO A 131 4.83 9.65 17.37
C PRO A 131 5.75 10.49 18.27
N LYS A 132 6.93 9.97 18.64
CA LYS A 132 7.86 10.67 19.55
C LYS A 132 8.53 11.88 18.89
N SER A 133 8.92 11.73 17.62
CA SER A 133 9.56 12.78 16.84
C SER A 133 8.58 13.53 15.93
N GLU A 134 7.34 13.02 15.84
CA GLU A 134 6.29 13.48 14.95
C GLU A 134 6.69 13.47 13.46
N ASN A 135 7.69 12.65 13.11
CA ASN A 135 8.14 12.44 11.75
C ASN A 135 7.25 11.41 11.05
N GLY A 136 6.94 11.65 9.78
CA GLY A 136 6.15 10.71 8.99
C GLY A 136 6.46 10.79 7.51
N VAL A 137 6.34 9.65 6.84
CA VAL A 137 6.54 9.51 5.40
C VAL A 137 5.47 8.58 4.83
N VAL A 138 5.05 8.84 3.59
CA VAL A 138 4.12 7.96 2.88
C VAL A 138 4.88 7.22 1.80
N PHE A 139 4.61 5.93 1.67
CA PHE A 139 5.07 5.10 0.57
C PHE A 139 3.86 4.77 -0.29
N VAL A 140 3.99 4.91 -1.60
CA VAL A 140 2.94 4.62 -2.57
C VAL A 140 3.48 3.63 -3.58
N GLY A 141 2.72 2.58 -3.88
CA GLY A 141 3.04 1.58 -4.88
C GLY A 141 1.94 1.46 -5.92
N THR A 142 2.33 1.33 -7.19
CA THR A 142 1.41 1.16 -8.31
C THR A 142 0.99 -0.31 -8.40
N ASN A 143 -0.32 -0.54 -8.39
CA ASN A 143 -0.89 -1.87 -8.57
C ASN A 143 -1.15 -2.14 -10.05
N ASN A 144 -0.15 -1.92 -10.91
CA ASN A 144 -0.23 -2.19 -12.33
C ASN A 144 1.15 -2.60 -12.89
N PRO A 145 1.39 -3.90 -13.12
CA PRO A 145 2.67 -4.37 -13.66
C PRO A 145 2.85 -4.09 -15.15
N TYR A 146 1.80 -3.62 -15.84
CA TYR A 146 1.81 -3.30 -17.27
C TYR A 146 2.09 -1.83 -17.56
N LEU A 147 2.45 -1.04 -16.54
CA LEU A 147 2.68 0.39 -16.65
C LEU A 147 4.19 0.68 -16.56
N PRO A 148 4.93 0.73 -17.68
CA PRO A 148 6.38 0.88 -17.67
C PRO A 148 6.84 2.28 -17.25
N ASP A 149 6.01 3.30 -17.48
CA ASP A 149 6.30 4.68 -17.09
C ASP A 149 5.04 5.33 -16.48
N PRO A 150 4.84 5.19 -15.16
CA PRO A 150 3.68 5.77 -14.49
C PRO A 150 3.69 7.30 -14.53
N GLN A 151 2.58 7.89 -15.01
CA GLN A 151 2.40 9.34 -15.13
C GLN A 151 1.01 9.76 -14.66
N GLY A 152 0.78 11.08 -14.60
CA GLY A 152 -0.53 11.66 -14.33
C GLY A 152 -1.12 11.21 -13.00
N ASP A 153 -2.29 10.58 -13.03
CA ASP A 153 -3.03 10.19 -11.82
C ASP A 153 -2.45 8.99 -11.07
N TYR A 154 -1.37 8.38 -11.58
CA TYR A 154 -0.54 7.42 -10.84
C TYR A 154 0.46 8.09 -9.88
N LEU A 155 0.81 9.36 -10.12
CA LEU A 155 1.75 10.14 -9.31
C LEU A 155 0.98 11.20 -8.50
N ILE A 156 0.57 10.83 -7.29
CA ILE A 156 -0.35 11.64 -6.47
C ILE A 156 0.34 12.60 -5.50
N CYS A 157 1.67 12.70 -5.58
CA CYS A 157 2.53 13.57 -4.78
C CYS A 157 3.91 13.71 -5.45
N ASN A 158 4.74 14.61 -4.92
CA ASN A 158 6.14 14.71 -5.32
C ASN A 158 6.97 13.60 -4.67
N ASP A 159 7.79 12.93 -5.48
CA ASP A 159 8.67 11.87 -5.00
C ASP A 159 9.82 12.42 -4.14
N VAL A 160 9.92 11.91 -2.91
CA VAL A 160 10.97 12.24 -1.94
C VAL A 160 11.81 11.03 -1.52
N CYS A 161 11.76 9.90 -2.24
CA CYS A 161 12.49 8.68 -1.86
C CYS A 161 14.00 8.86 -1.75
N SER A 162 14.59 9.81 -2.49
CA SER A 162 16.01 10.16 -2.40
C SER A 162 16.45 10.56 -0.98
N LYS A 163 15.50 10.94 -0.10
CA LYS A 163 15.74 11.29 1.29
C LYS A 163 15.72 10.08 2.24
N ILE A 164 15.47 8.87 1.75
CA ILE A 164 15.22 7.67 2.56
C ILE A 164 16.23 6.58 2.21
N SER A 165 17.36 6.58 2.92
CA SER A 165 18.50 5.71 2.60
C SER A 165 18.35 4.24 3.05
N TRP A 166 17.34 3.91 3.86
CA TRP A 166 17.15 2.56 4.42
C TRP A 166 16.19 1.68 3.61
N LEU A 167 15.58 2.21 2.55
CA LEU A 167 14.72 1.44 1.64
C LEU A 167 15.57 0.50 0.78
N GLN A 168 15.02 -0.67 0.48
CA GLN A 168 15.70 -1.71 -0.31
C GLN A 168 14.90 -2.14 -1.55
N TRP A 169 13.82 -1.44 -1.87
CA TRP A 169 13.04 -1.71 -3.08
C TRP A 169 13.78 -1.24 -4.34
N ASP A 170 13.40 -1.78 -5.50
CA ASP A 170 13.82 -1.23 -6.79
C ASP A 170 12.67 -0.39 -7.34
N GLN A 171 12.70 0.92 -7.06
CA GLN A 171 11.65 1.85 -7.46
C GLN A 171 11.34 1.81 -8.97
N LYS A 172 12.31 1.49 -9.82
CA LYS A 172 12.13 1.50 -11.28
C LYS A 172 11.71 0.14 -11.85
N ASP A 173 11.69 -0.92 -11.04
CA ASP A 173 11.16 -2.22 -11.42
C ASP A 173 9.62 -2.17 -11.41
N THR A 174 9.06 -1.77 -12.55
CA THR A 174 7.61 -1.55 -12.71
C THR A 174 6.81 -2.85 -12.72
N GLU A 175 7.41 -3.96 -13.16
CA GLU A 175 6.79 -5.30 -13.07
C GLU A 175 6.58 -5.72 -11.61
N LYS A 176 7.53 -5.36 -10.73
CA LYS A 176 7.41 -5.52 -9.27
C LYS A 176 6.62 -4.39 -8.59
N GLY A 177 5.97 -3.53 -9.36
CA GLY A 177 5.18 -2.38 -8.92
C GLY A 177 6.06 -1.17 -8.66
N TYR A 178 6.02 -0.20 -9.57
CA TYR A 178 6.66 1.10 -9.38
C TYR A 178 6.25 1.70 -8.03
N SER A 179 7.21 2.17 -7.26
CA SER A 179 6.92 2.66 -5.91
C SER A 179 7.73 3.91 -5.58
N TYR A 180 7.11 4.86 -4.90
CA TYR A 180 7.66 6.17 -4.62
C TYR A 180 7.24 6.65 -3.21
N CYS A 181 7.80 7.78 -2.78
CA CYS A 181 7.66 8.27 -1.41
C CYS A 181 7.09 9.68 -1.43
N CYS A 182 6.16 9.99 -0.55
CA CYS A 182 5.57 11.33 -0.41
C CYS A 182 5.88 11.94 0.95
N ASP A 183 5.93 13.27 1.01
CA ASP A 183 5.58 13.97 2.24
C ASP A 183 4.10 13.72 2.58
N VAL A 184 3.79 13.61 3.88
CA VAL A 184 2.42 13.33 4.33
C VAL A 184 1.44 14.43 3.96
N ASP A 185 1.81 15.72 4.00
CA ASP A 185 0.86 16.80 3.69
C ASP A 185 0.61 16.91 2.20
N ASP A 186 1.65 16.70 1.37
CA ASP A 186 1.50 16.59 -0.08
C ASP A 186 0.54 15.44 -0.43
N PHE A 187 0.75 14.26 0.16
CA PHE A 187 -0.14 13.12 -0.01
C PHE A 187 -1.59 13.39 0.48
N ARG A 188 -1.75 14.07 1.63
CA ARG A 188 -3.07 14.48 2.18
C ARG A 188 -3.78 15.50 1.29
N SER A 189 -3.07 16.21 0.42
CA SER A 189 -3.70 17.10 -0.55
C SER A 189 -4.62 16.32 -1.50
N THR A 190 -4.27 15.06 -1.79
CA THR A 190 -5.01 14.13 -2.65
C THR A 190 -5.86 13.14 -1.86
N VAL A 191 -5.28 12.43 -0.88
CA VAL A 191 -5.94 11.33 -0.16
C VAL A 191 -6.57 11.81 1.14
N LYS A 192 -7.81 12.28 1.07
CA LYS A 192 -8.57 12.84 2.22
C LYS A 192 -9.03 11.80 3.24
N THR A 193 -8.95 10.52 2.93
CA THR A 193 -9.32 9.43 3.83
C THR A 193 -8.25 9.15 4.90
N LEU A 194 -7.03 9.66 4.72
CA LEU A 194 -5.97 9.51 5.70
C LEU A 194 -6.36 10.22 7.02
N PRO A 195 -6.31 9.54 8.18
CA PRO A 195 -6.61 10.16 9.45
C PRO A 195 -5.65 11.30 9.78
N GLN A 196 -6.17 12.25 10.54
CA GLN A 196 -5.37 13.33 11.10
C GLN A 196 -4.54 12.80 12.28
N PHE A 197 -3.26 13.13 12.26
CA PHE A 197 -2.30 12.93 13.35
C PHE A 197 -1.34 14.12 13.35
N THR A 198 -0.87 14.49 14.55
CA THR A 198 0.03 15.63 14.77
C THR A 198 1.32 15.43 13.98
N ARG A 199 1.88 16.51 13.43
CA ARG A 199 3.23 16.52 12.85
C ARG A 199 3.97 17.74 13.40
N ALA A 200 5.26 17.58 13.66
CA ALA A 200 6.11 18.73 13.92
C ALA A 200 6.19 19.51 12.62
N ASN A 201 5.72 20.76 12.61
CA ASN A 201 5.85 21.67 11.48
C ASN A 201 7.32 22.01 11.26
N VAL A 202 8.08 21.11 10.64
CA VAL A 202 9.46 21.35 10.24
C VAL A 202 9.52 21.25 8.73
N LYS A 203 9.66 22.43 8.11
CA LYS A 203 10.12 22.58 6.72
C LYS A 203 11.26 21.60 6.51
N LEU A 204 11.10 20.70 5.52
CA LEU A 204 12.11 19.87 4.87
C LEU A 204 13.56 20.32 5.17
N HIS A 205 14.08 19.90 6.30
CA HIS A 205 15.51 19.84 6.57
C HIS A 205 15.73 18.41 6.96
N VAL A 206 16.14 17.66 5.94
CA VAL A 206 16.73 16.31 5.96
C VAL A 206 16.31 15.49 7.16
N ILE A 207 15.43 14.50 6.95
CA ILE A 207 15.10 13.49 7.96
C ILE A 207 16.35 12.63 8.21
N TYR A 208 17.32 13.16 8.94
CA TYR A 208 18.27 12.37 9.70
C TYR A 208 17.54 11.97 10.96
N PHE A 209 17.04 10.74 11.00
CA PHE A 209 16.68 10.12 12.26
C PHE A 209 17.99 9.97 13.07
N ARG A 210 18.22 10.92 13.97
CA ARG A 210 19.44 11.00 14.78
C ARG A 210 19.44 9.83 15.77
N THR A 211 20.51 9.03 15.78
CA THR A 211 20.77 8.06 16.84
C THR A 211 21.00 8.79 18.16
N PRO A 212 20.42 8.38 19.30
CA PRO A 212 20.80 8.95 20.59
C PRO A 212 22.19 8.45 20.96
N GLU A 213 23.16 9.37 21.00
CA GLU A 213 24.40 9.16 21.72
C GLU A 213 24.09 9.16 23.22
N SER A 214 24.47 8.05 23.87
CA SER A 214 24.74 7.90 25.31
C SER A 214 23.79 8.56 26.31
N PHE A 215 22.89 7.76 26.91
CA PHE A 215 22.56 7.90 28.33
C PHE A 215 22.35 6.50 28.94
N ASN A 216 23.07 6.25 30.03
CA ASN A 216 23.10 4.96 30.74
C ASN A 216 21.75 4.63 31.39
N ALA A 217 21.42 3.34 31.29
CA ALA A 217 20.60 2.51 32.18
C ALA A 217 19.19 3.00 32.55
N PHE A 218 18.16 2.29 32.05
CA PHE A 218 17.18 1.60 32.88
C PHE A 218 16.53 0.47 32.06
N ILE A 219 16.60 -0.76 32.57
CA ILE A 219 15.87 -1.91 32.01
C ILE A 219 14.38 -1.66 32.25
N SER A 220 13.60 -1.59 31.17
CA SER A 220 12.14 -1.76 31.24
C SER A 220 11.68 -2.63 30.08
N MET A 221 11.32 -3.88 30.42
CA MET A 221 10.55 -4.77 29.57
C MET A 221 9.12 -4.23 29.48
N ALA A 222 8.81 -3.50 28.41
CA ALA A 222 7.46 -3.25 27.93
C ALA A 222 7.58 -2.98 26.43
N GLY A 223 7.39 -3.96 25.55
CA GLY A 223 6.10 -4.58 25.34
C GLY A 223 5.35 -3.73 24.32
N TYR A 224 5.60 -4.02 23.03
CA TYR A 224 4.95 -3.43 21.86
C TYR A 224 3.45 -3.22 22.13
N ARG A 225 3.05 -1.97 22.37
CA ARG A 225 1.65 -1.59 22.51
C ARG A 225 1.25 -0.76 21.30
N LYS A 226 0.34 -1.36 20.52
CA LYS A 226 -0.74 -0.71 19.78
C LYS A 226 -0.43 -0.22 18.35
N ILE A 227 -0.23 -1.16 17.44
CA ILE A 227 -0.55 -0.94 16.03
C ILE A 227 -2.09 -1.03 15.90
N HIS A 228 -2.77 0.11 15.72
CA HIS A 228 -3.89 0.36 14.77
C HIS A 228 -4.85 1.47 15.26
N ARG A 229 -5.07 2.48 14.41
CA ARG A 229 -6.39 3.12 14.23
C ARG A 229 -6.78 3.00 12.75
N GLN A 230 -8.06 2.73 12.52
CA GLN A 230 -8.78 2.62 11.23
C GLN A 230 -8.86 1.25 10.53
N ALA A 231 -9.79 0.42 11.00
CA ALA A 231 -10.62 -0.43 10.14
C ALA A 231 -12.14 -0.08 10.27
N LEU A 232 -12.49 1.04 10.93
CA LEU A 232 -13.85 1.31 11.39
C LEU A 232 -14.58 2.52 10.76
N GLN A 233 -13.98 3.23 9.80
CA GLN A 233 -14.65 4.41 9.21
C GLN A 233 -15.45 4.15 7.92
N ILE A 234 -15.36 2.97 7.31
CA ILE A 234 -16.08 2.67 6.06
C ILE A 234 -17.59 2.47 6.27
N ASN A 235 -18.04 2.15 7.49
CA ASN A 235 -19.45 1.78 7.76
C ASN A 235 -20.36 2.88 8.34
N LYS A 236 -19.91 4.14 8.45
CA LYS A 236 -20.75 5.23 8.99
C LYS A 236 -21.52 6.06 7.95
N LYS A 237 -21.43 5.72 6.65
CA LYS A 237 -22.22 6.40 5.59
C LYS A 237 -23.30 5.52 4.93
N ARG A 238 -23.64 4.38 5.54
CA ARG A 238 -24.81 3.57 5.15
C ARG A 238 -25.73 3.40 6.36
N LYS A 239 -26.44 4.48 6.71
CA LYS A 239 -27.73 4.47 7.38
C LYS A 239 -28.57 5.57 6.78
#